data_AF-A0A934ECW3-F1
#
_entry.id   AF-A0A934ECW3-F1
#
_cell.length_a   1.000
_cell.length_b   1.000
_cell.length_c   1.000
_cell.angle_alpha   90.00
_cell.angle_beta   90.00
_cell.angle_gamma   90.00
#
_symmetry.space_group_name_H-M   'P 1'
#
loop_
_entity.id
_entity.type
_entity.pdbx_description
1 polymer ?
#
loop_
_entity_poly.entity_id
_entity_poly.type
_entity_poly.pdbx_seq_one_letter_code
_entity_poly.pdbx_strand_id
1 'polypeptide(L)'
;MSKVDSEAQLRISEIFYSLQGESRNIGLPTVFIRLTGCPLRCTYCDTTYAFTGGQNMSLAEILRQVAEYTPRYVTVTGGEPLAQKKSISLLSALCNVGYEVSLETGGALDISEVDERVMRVVDIKTPASGEVDKNRWENLPFLTRHDEIKFVVCDENDYQWAKQTIHQ
;
A
#
# COMPACT_ATOMS: atom_id res chain seq x y z
N MET A 1 26.58 -0.52 1.04
CA MET A 1 25.79 -0.50 2.29
C MET A 1 25.48 0.95 2.62
N SER A 2 24.37 1.48 2.09
CA SER A 2 23.89 2.81 2.46
C SER A 2 23.48 2.78 3.93
N LYS A 3 23.89 3.80 4.69
CA LYS A 3 23.41 4.05 6.04
C LYS A 3 21.88 4.11 5.98
N VAL A 4 21.21 3.11 6.53
CA VAL A 4 19.79 3.23 6.85
C VAL A 4 19.70 4.33 7.89
N ASP A 5 19.08 5.44 7.52
CA ASP A 5 18.96 6.64 8.33
C ASP A 5 18.10 6.31 9.57
N SER A 6 18.74 5.97 10.68
CA SER A 6 18.08 5.40 11.87
C SER A 6 17.15 6.38 12.59
N GLU A 7 17.17 7.66 12.23
CA GLU A 7 16.26 8.70 12.74
C GLU A 7 15.02 8.91 11.84
N ALA A 8 14.92 8.18 10.73
CA ALA A 8 13.82 8.33 9.79
C ALA A 8 12.49 7.84 10.39
N GLN A 9 11.67 8.76 10.90
CA GLN A 9 10.33 8.45 11.41
C GLN A 9 9.26 8.35 10.31
N LEU A 10 8.35 7.38 10.48
CA LEU A 10 7.10 7.20 9.74
C LEU A 10 5.91 7.46 10.67
N ARG A 11 4.84 8.04 10.14
CA ARG A 11 3.59 8.25 10.85
C ARG A 11 2.72 7.01 10.67
N ILE A 12 2.51 6.26 11.74
CA ILE A 12 1.79 4.97 11.75
C ILE A 12 0.45 5.16 12.45
N SER A 13 -0.64 4.75 11.79
CA SER A 13 -1.97 4.71 12.37
C SER A 13 -2.16 3.46 13.23
N GLU A 14 -1.76 2.29 12.73
CA GLU A 14 -1.88 1.03 13.44
C GLU A 14 -0.93 -0.04 12.87
N ILE A 15 -0.51 -0.98 13.72
CA ILE A 15 0.14 -2.24 13.32
C ILE A 15 -0.61 -3.36 14.02
N PHE A 16 -1.12 -4.33 13.25
CA PHE A 16 -1.92 -5.43 13.79
C PHE A 16 -1.77 -6.70 12.97
N TYR A 17 -2.15 -7.84 13.55
CA TYR A 17 -2.09 -9.15 12.92
C TYR A 17 -3.49 -9.70 12.65
N SER A 18 -3.76 -10.06 11.40
CA SER A 18 -5.08 -10.52 10.95
C SER A 18 -4.93 -11.44 9.73
N LEU A 19 -6.01 -11.70 9.00
CA LEU A 19 -6.01 -12.36 7.70
C LEU A 19 -6.14 -11.30 6.59
N GLN A 20 -5.43 -11.48 5.48
CA GLN A 20 -5.62 -10.65 4.29
C GLN A 20 -7.04 -10.84 3.72
N GLY A 21 -7.75 -9.74 3.51
CA GLY A 21 -9.14 -9.74 3.07
C GLY A 21 -9.31 -9.66 1.56
N GLU A 22 -8.25 -9.30 0.83
CA GLU A 22 -8.34 -8.97 -0.60
C GLU A 22 -7.15 -9.51 -1.40
N SER A 23 -7.23 -9.40 -2.73
CA SER A 23 -6.13 -9.71 -3.65
C SER A 23 -5.73 -11.19 -3.60
N ARG A 24 -4.60 -11.58 -4.20
CA ARG A 24 -4.18 -12.98 -4.30
C ARG A 24 -3.92 -13.68 -2.97
N ASN A 25 -3.58 -12.91 -1.93
CA ASN A 25 -3.21 -13.44 -0.60
C ASN A 25 -4.40 -13.55 0.37
N ILE A 26 -5.63 -13.45 -0.13
CA ILE A 26 -6.84 -13.56 0.70
C ILE A 26 -6.82 -14.81 1.60
N GLY A 27 -7.14 -14.63 2.89
CA GLY A 27 -7.15 -15.66 3.91
C GLY A 27 -5.79 -15.98 4.56
N LEU A 28 -4.68 -15.38 4.09
CA LEU A 28 -3.36 -15.65 4.67
C LEU A 28 -3.08 -14.78 5.91
N PRO A 29 -2.54 -15.36 7.01
CA PRO A 29 -2.15 -14.61 8.19
C PRO A 29 -1.06 -13.57 7.90
N THR A 30 -1.39 -12.31 8.10
CA THR A 30 -0.62 -11.15 7.62
C THR A 30 -0.56 -10.06 8.70
N VAL A 31 0.63 -9.51 8.92
CA VAL A 31 0.77 -8.28 9.70
C VAL A 31 0.50 -7.09 8.79
N PHE A 32 -0.41 -6.22 9.21
CA PHE A 32 -0.71 -4.98 8.54
C PHE A 32 0.04 -3.84 9.21
N ILE A 33 0.71 -3.01 8.41
CA ILE A 33 1.33 -1.76 8.83
C ILE A 33 0.57 -0.65 8.12
N ARG A 34 -0.32 0.03 8.84
CA ARG A 34 -1.14 1.11 8.30
C ARG A 34 -0.48 2.46 8.58
N LEU A 35 0.01 3.13 7.55
CA LEU A 35 0.55 4.48 7.61
C LEU A 35 -0.59 5.51 7.74
N THR A 36 -0.24 6.73 8.13
CA THR A 36 -1.17 7.86 8.25
C THR A 36 -1.02 8.80 7.06
N GLY A 37 -2.13 9.38 6.61
CA GLY A 37 -2.20 10.41 5.57
C GLY A 37 -2.46 9.86 4.18
N CYS A 38 -3.31 10.52 3.40
CA CYS A 38 -3.60 10.21 2.01
C CYS A 38 -3.81 11.52 1.23
N PRO A 39 -3.30 11.68 0.01
CA PRO A 39 -3.62 12.84 -0.82
C PRO A 39 -5.00 12.74 -1.49
N LEU A 40 -5.62 11.56 -1.51
CA LEU A 40 -6.92 11.30 -2.12
C LEU A 40 -8.06 11.40 -1.08
N ARG A 41 -9.27 11.73 -1.54
CA ARG A 41 -10.51 11.75 -0.74
C ARG A 41 -11.59 10.94 -1.45
N CYS A 42 -11.28 9.67 -1.73
CA CYS A 42 -12.20 8.78 -2.42
C CYS A 42 -13.56 8.72 -1.70
N THR A 43 -14.65 8.85 -2.45
CA THR A 43 -16.03 8.85 -1.93
C THR A 43 -16.35 7.59 -1.11
N TYR A 44 -15.81 6.44 -1.51
CA TYR A 44 -16.02 5.14 -0.87
C TYR A 44 -14.92 4.74 0.13
N CYS A 45 -14.07 5.68 0.59
CA CYS A 45 -13.00 5.34 1.52
C CYS A 45 -13.56 4.81 2.86
N ASP A 46 -13.22 3.57 3.19
CA ASP A 46 -13.58 2.90 4.44
C ASP A 46 -12.62 3.21 5.60
N THR A 47 -11.44 3.73 5.28
CA THR A 47 -10.32 3.95 6.22
C THR A 47 -10.05 5.45 6.42
N THR A 48 -11.10 6.27 6.47
CA THR A 48 -10.96 7.73 6.67
C THR A 48 -10.27 8.11 7.98
N TYR A 49 -10.35 7.24 8.98
CA TYR A 49 -9.65 7.39 10.27
C TYR A 49 -8.12 7.43 10.13
N ALA A 50 -7.56 6.90 9.03
CA ALA A 50 -6.13 6.94 8.76
C ALA A 50 -5.67 8.24 8.07
N PHE A 51 -6.56 9.20 7.79
CA PHE A 51 -6.16 10.48 7.17
C PHE A 51 -5.37 11.41 8.09
N THR A 52 -5.57 11.30 9.41
CA THR A 52 -4.89 12.12 10.41
C THR A 52 -4.58 11.28 11.66
N GLY A 53 -3.96 11.87 12.69
CA GLY A 53 -3.61 11.14 13.91
C GLY A 53 -2.31 10.35 13.77
N GLY A 54 -2.28 9.12 14.26
CA GLY A 54 -1.11 8.24 14.24
C GLY A 54 0.03 8.65 15.18
N GLN A 55 1.05 7.80 15.25
CA GLN A 55 2.25 7.98 16.06
C GLN A 55 3.50 7.96 15.17
N ASN A 56 4.50 8.76 15.52
CA ASN A 56 5.79 8.68 14.84
C ASN A 56 6.55 7.46 15.36
N MET A 57 6.94 6.57 14.46
CA MET A 57 7.75 5.40 14.78
C MET A 57 8.98 5.38 13.89
N SER A 58 10.13 5.06 14.47
CA SER A 58 11.33 4.73 13.71
C SER A 58 11.17 3.39 12.99
N LEU A 59 11.97 3.18 11.94
CA LEU A 59 12.01 1.91 11.23
C LEU A 59 12.33 0.73 12.18
N ALA A 60 13.25 0.94 13.13
CA ALA A 60 13.62 -0.10 14.09
C ALA A 60 12.46 -0.51 15.01
N GLU A 61 11.65 0.46 15.47
CA GLU A 61 10.47 0.19 16.29
C GLU A 61 9.40 -0.59 15.51
N ILE A 62 9.16 -0.22 14.25
CA ILE A 62 8.21 -0.91 13.37
C ILE A 62 8.65 -2.36 13.16
N LEU A 63 9.91 -2.59 12.78
CA LEU A 63 10.43 -3.95 12.56
C LEU A 63 10.37 -4.81 13.81
N ARG A 64 10.68 -4.22 14.98
CA ARG A 64 10.59 -4.91 16.28
C ARG A 64 9.15 -5.34 16.58
N GLN A 65 8.18 -4.45 16.41
CA GLN A 65 6.77 -4.76 16.66
C GLN A 65 6.21 -5.79 15.66
N VAL A 66 6.58 -5.71 14.37
CA VAL A 66 6.21 -6.71 13.37
C VAL A 66 6.74 -8.10 13.75
N ALA A 67 7.98 -8.18 14.23
CA ALA A 67 8.60 -9.44 14.63
C ALA A 67 7.92 -10.13 15.82
N GLU A 68 7.24 -9.39 16.70
CA GLU A 68 6.49 -9.95 17.83
C GLU A 68 5.35 -10.89 17.39
N TYR A 69 4.84 -10.71 16.16
CA TYR A 69 3.80 -11.56 15.58
C TYR A 69 4.36 -12.80 14.85
N THR A 70 5.69 -12.91 14.68
CA THR A 70 6.34 -13.96 13.89
C THR A 70 5.71 -14.20 12.50
N PRO A 71 5.44 -13.15 11.70
CA PRO A 71 4.68 -13.30 10.48
C PRO A 71 5.52 -13.88 9.34
N ARG A 72 4.84 -14.52 8.39
CA ARG A 72 5.39 -14.76 7.05
C ARG A 72 5.08 -13.61 6.10
N TYR A 73 3.85 -13.08 6.16
CA TYR A 73 3.34 -12.04 5.29
C TYR A 73 3.21 -10.69 6.00
N VAL A 74 3.58 -9.62 5.31
CA VAL A 74 3.41 -8.24 5.79
C VAL A 74 2.80 -7.38 4.69
N THR A 75 1.70 -6.70 4.99
CA THR A 75 1.09 -5.69 4.10
C THR A 75 1.33 -4.30 4.64
N VAL A 76 1.96 -3.44 3.84
CA VAL A 76 2.05 -1.99 4.10
C VAL A 76 0.92 -1.28 3.35
N THR A 77 0.11 -0.51 4.06
CA THR A 77 -1.12 0.14 3.56
C THR A 77 -1.37 1.48 4.29
N GLY A 78 -2.44 2.19 3.97
CA GLY A 78 -3.03 3.31 4.74
C GLY A 78 -2.28 4.64 4.76
N GLY A 79 -2.96 5.77 4.98
CA GLY A 79 -3.83 6.23 3.90
C GLY A 79 -3.17 5.89 2.55
N GLU A 80 -2.34 6.75 1.99
CA GLU A 80 -1.46 6.37 0.88
C GLU A 80 -0.03 6.15 1.41
N PRO A 81 0.50 4.91 1.46
CA PRO A 81 1.83 4.66 2.01
C PRO A 81 2.93 5.48 1.34
N LEU A 82 2.84 5.64 0.02
CA LEU A 82 3.86 6.34 -0.77
C LEU A 82 3.81 7.86 -0.57
N ALA A 83 2.80 8.39 0.11
CA ALA A 83 2.76 9.80 0.51
C ALA A 83 3.84 10.13 1.55
N GLN A 84 4.34 9.12 2.26
CA GLN A 84 5.52 9.23 3.13
C GLN A 84 6.73 8.63 2.41
N LYS A 85 7.64 9.48 1.88
CA LYS A 85 8.83 9.03 1.11
C LYS A 85 9.65 7.91 1.78
N LYS A 86 9.70 7.92 3.12
CA LYS A 86 10.41 6.91 3.93
C LYS A 86 9.77 5.51 3.89
N SER A 87 8.55 5.38 3.36
CA SER A 87 7.87 4.09 3.17
C SER A 87 8.66 3.16 2.25
N ILE A 88 9.36 3.70 1.25
CA ILE A 88 10.29 2.93 0.39
C ILE A 88 11.36 2.21 1.21
N SER A 89 11.94 2.89 2.20
CA SER A 89 12.93 2.29 3.11
C SER A 89 12.32 1.22 4.01
N LEU A 90 11.08 1.41 4.47
CA LEU A 90 10.36 0.40 5.26
C LEU A 90 10.11 -0.87 4.46
N LEU A 91 9.58 -0.74 3.24
CA LEU A 91 9.31 -1.85 2.34
C LEU A 91 10.58 -2.69 2.09
N SER A 92 11.67 -2.01 1.73
CA SER A 92 12.98 -2.66 1.49
C SER A 92 13.50 -3.36 2.75
N ALA A 93 13.34 -2.74 3.91
CA ALA A 93 13.81 -3.31 5.18
C ALA A 93 13.01 -4.55 5.60
N LEU A 94 11.70 -4.57 5.39
CA LEU A 94 10.87 -5.75 5.63
C LEU A 94 11.29 -6.92 4.73
N CYS A 95 11.56 -6.67 3.45
CA CYS A 95 12.09 -7.69 2.54
C CYS A 95 13.47 -8.19 2.99
N ASN A 96 14.34 -7.31 3.52
CA ASN A 96 15.66 -7.71 4.02
C ASN A 96 15.62 -8.61 5.25
N VAL A 97 14.55 -8.53 6.06
CA VAL A 97 14.30 -9.45 7.17
C VAL A 97 13.80 -10.82 6.67
N GLY A 98 13.33 -10.91 5.42
CA GLY A 98 12.88 -12.14 4.78
C GLY A 98 11.36 -12.33 4.75
N TYR A 99 10.57 -11.30 5.02
CA TYR A 99 9.12 -11.35 4.90
C TYR A 99 8.66 -11.33 3.43
N GLU A 100 7.50 -11.94 3.16
CA GLU A 100 6.76 -11.74 1.91
C GLU A 100 5.92 -10.45 2.05
N VAL A 101 6.34 -9.39 1.35
CA VAL A 101 5.81 -8.04 1.54
C VAL A 101 4.87 -7.64 0.39
N SER A 102 3.71 -7.09 0.73
CA SER A 102 2.82 -6.42 -0.22
C SER A 102 2.62 -4.95 0.14
N LEU A 103 2.51 -4.12 -0.90
CA LEU A 103 2.15 -2.70 -0.81
C LEU A 103 0.76 -2.51 -1.42
N GLU A 104 -0.17 -1.98 -0.64
CA GLU A 104 -1.46 -1.51 -1.16
C GLU A 104 -1.40 0.00 -1.35
N THR A 105 -1.53 0.45 -2.61
CA THR A 105 -1.43 1.87 -3.00
C THR A 105 -2.59 2.27 -3.91
N GLY A 106 -3.01 3.53 -3.82
CA GLY A 106 -4.07 4.10 -4.65
C GLY A 106 -3.62 4.52 -6.05
N GLY A 107 -2.38 4.23 -6.45
CA GLY A 107 -1.89 4.45 -7.81
C GLY A 107 -1.66 5.90 -8.22
N ALA A 108 -1.83 6.86 -7.30
CA ALA A 108 -1.65 8.29 -7.58
C ALA A 108 -0.19 8.78 -7.41
N LEU A 109 0.66 7.99 -6.76
CA LEU A 109 2.07 8.31 -6.52
C LEU A 109 2.99 7.33 -7.24
N ASP A 110 4.26 7.73 -7.38
CA ASP A 110 5.26 6.97 -8.13
C ASP A 110 5.64 5.65 -7.45
N ILE A 111 5.53 4.54 -8.18
CA ILE A 111 5.91 3.20 -7.70
C ILE A 111 7.29 2.74 -8.16
N SER A 112 8.00 3.52 -8.97
CA SER A 112 9.27 3.10 -9.61
C SER A 112 10.43 2.86 -8.63
N GLU A 113 10.38 3.48 -7.45
CA GLU A 113 11.38 3.28 -6.39
C GLU A 113 11.01 2.13 -5.42
N VAL A 114 9.86 1.47 -5.61
CA VAL A 114 9.46 0.33 -4.78
C VAL A 114 10.34 -0.87 -5.14
N ASP A 115 10.92 -1.49 -4.12
CA ASP A 115 11.73 -2.71 -4.24
C ASP A 115 10.96 -3.80 -5.01
N GLU A 116 11.56 -4.36 -6.07
CA GLU A 116 10.91 -5.34 -6.97
C GLU A 116 10.46 -6.63 -6.26
N ARG A 117 10.97 -6.91 -5.04
CA ARG A 117 10.53 -8.04 -4.20
C ARG A 117 9.16 -7.80 -3.56
N VAL A 118 8.69 -6.55 -3.53
CA VAL A 118 7.40 -6.18 -2.97
C VAL A 118 6.31 -6.41 -4.02
N MET A 119 5.29 -7.16 -3.65
CA MET A 119 4.08 -7.25 -4.45
C MET A 119 3.30 -5.94 -4.38
N ARG A 120 3.19 -5.22 -5.49
CA ARG A 120 2.40 -3.99 -5.57
C ARG A 120 0.97 -4.34 -5.94
N VAL A 121 0.04 -3.94 -5.08
CA VAL A 121 -1.39 -3.96 -5.35
C VAL A 121 -1.81 -2.52 -5.63
N VAL A 122 -1.99 -2.20 -6.91
CA VAL A 122 -2.36 -0.86 -7.37
C VAL A 122 -3.87 -0.80 -7.56
N ASP A 123 -4.54 -0.03 -6.71
CA ASP A 123 -5.97 0.24 -6.83
C ASP A 123 -6.21 1.42 -7.78
N ILE A 124 -6.52 1.10 -9.04
CA ILE A 124 -6.85 2.09 -10.06
C ILE A 124 -8.24 2.64 -9.74
N LYS A 125 -8.28 3.93 -9.44
CA LYS A 125 -9.48 4.62 -8.98
C LYS A 125 -10.49 4.76 -10.10
N THR A 126 -11.68 4.19 -9.90
CA THR A 126 -12.81 4.29 -10.82
C THR A 126 -13.52 5.64 -10.68
N PRO A 127 -14.41 6.02 -11.62
CA PRO A 127 -15.17 7.27 -11.54
C PRO A 127 -15.89 7.51 -10.21
N ALA A 128 -16.53 6.50 -9.61
CA ALA A 128 -17.25 6.67 -8.34
C ALA A 128 -16.33 7.05 -7.16
N SER A 129 -15.02 6.84 -7.29
CA SER A 129 -14.05 7.34 -6.30
C SER A 129 -14.06 8.86 -6.20
N GLY A 130 -14.43 9.58 -7.26
CA GLY A 130 -14.23 11.04 -7.36
C GLY A 130 -12.76 11.45 -7.57
N GLU A 131 -11.84 10.49 -7.72
CA GLU A 131 -10.39 10.69 -7.82
C GLU A 131 -9.80 9.99 -9.06
N VAL A 132 -10.63 9.64 -10.04
CA VAL A 132 -10.20 8.95 -11.28
C VAL A 132 -9.10 9.70 -12.05
N ASP A 133 -9.12 11.03 -12.01
CA ASP A 133 -8.13 11.90 -12.66
C ASP A 133 -6.77 11.90 -11.94
N LYS A 134 -6.69 11.29 -10.74
CA LYS A 134 -5.45 11.16 -9.97
C LYS A 134 -4.67 9.90 -10.30
N ASN A 135 -5.22 8.97 -11.08
CA ASN A 135 -4.49 7.78 -11.50
C ASN A 135 -3.24 8.17 -12.29
N ARG A 136 -2.08 7.70 -11.85
CA ARG A 136 -0.80 7.90 -12.54
C ARG A 136 -0.53 6.72 -13.47
N TRP A 137 -0.93 6.83 -14.72
CA TRP A 137 -0.78 5.77 -15.73
C TRP A 137 0.68 5.40 -16.03
N GLU A 138 1.61 6.31 -15.77
CA GLU A 138 3.06 6.07 -15.83
C GLU A 138 3.53 5.00 -14.85
N ASN A 139 2.70 4.60 -13.88
CA ASN A 139 2.99 3.47 -13.01
C ASN A 139 2.91 2.12 -13.74
N LEU A 140 2.07 1.98 -14.77
CA LEU A 140 1.77 0.68 -15.39
C LEU A 140 3.01 -0.04 -15.94
N PRO A 141 3.96 0.63 -16.64
CA PRO A 141 5.17 -0.04 -17.15
C PRO A 141 6.10 -0.60 -16.06
N PHE A 142 5.98 -0.16 -14.81
CA PHE A 142 6.79 -0.67 -13.70
C PHE A 142 6.21 -1.94 -13.08
N LEU A 143 4.96 -2.30 -13.39
CA LEU A 143 4.32 -3.51 -12.89
C LEU A 143 4.90 -4.76 -13.56
N THR A 144 5.01 -5.82 -12.77
CA THR A 144 5.51 -7.14 -13.16
C THR A 144 4.40 -8.18 -13.03
N ARG A 145 4.69 -9.43 -13.38
CA ARG A 145 3.76 -10.55 -13.20
C ARG A 145 3.47 -10.91 -11.74
N HIS A 146 4.24 -10.37 -10.81
CA HIS A 146 3.97 -10.55 -9.38
C HIS A 146 2.88 -9.59 -8.90
N ASP A 147 2.72 -8.43 -9.55
CA ASP A 147 1.87 -7.35 -9.07
C ASP A 147 0.40 -7.53 -9.48
N GLU A 148 -0.46 -6.76 -8.82
CA GLU A 148 -1.90 -6.82 -9.01
C GLU A 148 -2.46 -5.43 -9.31
N ILE A 149 -3.39 -5.39 -10.26
CA ILE A 149 -4.25 -4.23 -10.49
C ILE A 149 -5.62 -4.57 -9.90
N LYS A 150 -6.12 -3.67 -9.05
CA LYS A 150 -7.43 -3.77 -8.42
C LYS A 150 -8.30 -2.59 -8.86
N PHE A 151 -9.60 -2.84 -9.00
CA PHE A 151 -10.61 -1.80 -9.19
C PHE A 151 -11.69 -2.01 -8.14
N VAL A 152 -12.03 -0.97 -7.39
CA VAL A 152 -13.26 -0.95 -6.60
C VAL A 152 -14.41 -0.54 -7.51
N VAL A 153 -15.47 -1.36 -7.57
CA VAL A 153 -16.63 -1.12 -8.45
C VAL A 153 -17.84 -0.78 -7.58
N CYS A 154 -18.30 0.46 -7.61
CA CYS A 154 -19.46 0.90 -6.84
C CYS A 154 -20.79 0.74 -7.59
N ASP A 155 -20.77 0.84 -8.92
CA ASP A 155 -21.94 0.78 -9.78
C ASP A 155 -21.62 0.24 -11.18
N GLU A 156 -22.64 0.19 -12.04
CA GLU A 156 -22.50 -0.27 -13.43
C GLU A 156 -21.57 0.63 -14.25
N ASN A 157 -21.51 1.93 -13.94
CA ASN A 157 -20.65 2.86 -14.66
C ASN A 157 -19.17 2.57 -14.38
N ASP A 158 -18.81 2.31 -13.11
CA ASP A 158 -17.48 1.85 -12.73
C ASP A 158 -17.11 0.53 -13.42
N TYR A 159 -18.05 -0.42 -13.49
CA TYR A 159 -17.82 -1.71 -14.15
C TYR A 159 -17.51 -1.54 -15.64
N GLN A 160 -18.33 -0.76 -16.36
CA GLN A 160 -18.11 -0.50 -17.78
C GLN A 160 -16.82 0.28 -18.02
N TRP A 161 -16.54 1.28 -17.17
CA TRP A 161 -15.29 2.04 -17.23
C TRP A 161 -14.08 1.13 -17.03
N ALA A 162 -14.07 0.27 -16.00
CA ALA A 162 -12.97 -0.64 -15.73
C ALA A 162 -12.72 -1.61 -16.90
N LYS A 163 -13.77 -2.14 -17.51
CA LYS A 163 -13.65 -2.98 -18.71
C LYS A 163 -13.01 -2.22 -19.87
N GLN A 164 -13.42 -0.99 -20.13
CA GLN A 164 -12.86 -0.17 -21.20
C GLN A 164 -11.38 0.12 -20.92
N THR A 165 -11.03 0.48 -19.68
CA THR A 165 -9.65 0.75 -19.25
C THR A 165 -8.72 -0.45 -19.46
N ILE A 166 -9.17 -1.68 -19.15
CA ILE A 166 -8.37 -2.90 -19.34
C ILE A 166 -8.02 -3.16 -20.82
N HIS A 167 -8.82 -2.64 -21.75
CA HIS A 167 -8.63 -2.84 -23.19
C HIS A 167 -7.86 -1.72 -23.90
N GLN A 168 -7.40 -0.70 -23.17
CA GLN A 168 -6.55 0.38 -23.67
C GLN A 168 -5.08 -0.02 -23.62
#